data_AF-A0A3P7IBX0-F1
#
_entry.id   AF-A0A3P7IBX0-F1
#
_cell.length_a   1.000
_cell.length_b   1.000
_cell.length_c   1.000
_cell.angle_alpha   90.00
_cell.angle_beta   90.00
_cell.angle_gamma   90.00
#
_symmetry.space_group_name_H-M   'P 1'
#
loop_
_entity.id
_entity.type
_entity.pdbx_description
1 polymer ?
#
loop_
_entity_poly.entity_id
_entity_poly.type
_entity_poly.pdbx_seq_one_letter_code
_entity_poly.pdbx_strand_id
1 'polypeptide(L)'
;VSAAVPGESSITTSVGSLLYDRFTNPQRAHKFFKDGPTLTYKPSSSFNANKNKSWWELDIVGRAPAWADMAAVLVVDLIYQEMRVLEKHSKIEPLKWAMWRMYLITKFDTPAFISHEEMRTICTKWRKEQAAMREKSAANGKGARDYRFMATARACDIISK
;
A
#
# COMPACT_ATOMS: atom_id res chain seq x y z
N VAL A 1 -0.21 12.77 0.09
CA VAL A 1 0.33 11.64 -0.72
C VAL A 1 0.92 12.19 -2.00
N SER A 2 2.14 11.82 -2.36
CA SER A 2 2.79 12.20 -3.60
C SER A 2 3.20 10.96 -4.40
N ALA A 3 2.97 10.95 -5.71
CA ALA A 3 3.64 9.99 -6.59
C ALA A 3 4.85 10.67 -7.23
N ALA A 4 5.95 9.92 -7.34
CA ALA A 4 7.07 10.28 -8.17
C ALA A 4 7.38 9.12 -9.13
N VAL A 5 7.56 9.45 -10.41
CA VAL A 5 8.11 8.51 -11.40
C VAL A 5 9.64 8.66 -11.35
N PRO A 6 10.43 7.58 -11.51
CA PRO A 6 11.88 7.70 -11.60
C PRO A 6 12.30 8.73 -12.66
N GLY A 7 12.84 9.87 -12.23
CA GLY A 7 13.25 10.98 -13.11
C GLY A 7 12.26 12.15 -13.24
N GLU A 8 11.05 12.07 -12.69
CA GLU A 8 10.09 13.20 -12.64
C GLU A 8 9.89 13.75 -11.22
N SER A 9 9.59 15.04 -11.13
CA SER A 9 9.24 15.72 -9.87
C SER A 9 7.85 15.29 -9.38
N SER A 10 7.61 15.36 -8.07
CA SER A 10 6.40 14.83 -7.42
C SER A 10 5.11 15.44 -7.98
N ILE A 11 4.18 14.62 -8.46
CA ILE A 11 2.86 15.08 -8.95
C ILE A 11 1.76 14.56 -8.02
N THR A 12 0.78 15.44 -7.79
CA THR A 12 -0.47 15.32 -6.98
C THR A 12 -0.33 15.46 -5.47
N THR A 13 -1.31 16.17 -4.89
CA THR A 13 -1.22 16.84 -3.58
C THR A 13 -2.15 16.25 -2.50
N SER A 14 -3.08 15.34 -2.82
CA SER A 14 -3.94 14.67 -1.81
C SER A 14 -4.59 13.38 -2.32
N VAL A 15 -5.06 12.51 -1.40
CA VAL A 15 -5.88 11.32 -1.76
C VAL A 15 -7.25 11.72 -2.28
N GLY A 16 -7.85 12.78 -1.75
CA GLY A 16 -9.16 13.27 -2.18
C GLY A 16 -9.16 13.70 -3.64
N SER A 17 -8.12 14.39 -4.10
CA SER A 17 -7.98 14.77 -5.52
C SER A 17 -7.85 13.56 -6.43
N LEU A 18 -7.13 12.52 -6.01
CA LEU A 18 -7.02 11.27 -6.78
C LEU A 18 -8.37 10.54 -6.90
N LEU A 19 -9.12 10.51 -5.80
CA LEU A 19 -10.49 9.95 -5.76
C LEU A 19 -11.44 10.74 -6.66
N TYR A 20 -11.37 12.07 -6.60
CA TYR A 20 -12.17 12.95 -7.45
C TYR A 20 -11.84 12.77 -8.94
N ASP A 21 -10.55 12.73 -9.28
CA ASP A 21 -10.08 12.47 -10.64
C ASP A 21 -10.54 11.09 -11.13
N ARG A 22 -10.58 10.06 -10.29
CA ARG A 22 -11.13 8.74 -10.67
C ARG A 22 -12.57 8.85 -11.19
N PHE A 23 -13.43 9.63 -10.54
CA PHE A 23 -14.84 9.76 -10.94
C PHE A 23 -15.06 10.72 -12.09
N THR A 24 -14.29 11.82 -12.14
CA THR A 24 -14.52 12.91 -13.10
C THR A 24 -13.63 12.84 -14.34
N ASN A 25 -12.44 12.26 -14.22
CA ASN A 25 -11.47 12.10 -15.31
C ASN A 25 -10.58 10.86 -15.10
N PRO A 26 -11.08 9.64 -15.38
CA PRO A 26 -10.38 8.40 -15.08
C PRO A 26 -9.02 8.29 -15.79
N GLN A 27 -8.87 8.90 -16.97
CA GLN A 27 -7.59 8.92 -17.70
C GLN A 27 -6.48 9.63 -16.91
N ARG A 28 -6.83 10.69 -16.17
CA ARG A 28 -5.87 11.41 -15.31
C ARG A 28 -5.44 10.57 -14.11
N ALA A 29 -6.38 9.92 -13.45
CA ALA A 29 -6.09 8.98 -12.36
C ALA A 29 -5.25 7.80 -12.84
N HIS A 30 -5.46 7.33 -14.06
CA HIS A 30 -4.65 6.28 -14.67
C HIS A 30 -3.23 6.77 -14.99
N LYS A 31 -3.09 7.97 -15.57
CA LYS A 31 -1.79 8.56 -15.86
C LYS A 31 -0.94 8.73 -14.60
N PHE A 32 -1.55 8.97 -13.44
CA PHE A 32 -0.85 9.05 -12.16
C PHE A 32 -0.12 7.77 -11.77
N PHE A 33 -0.65 6.59 -12.12
CA PHE A 33 -0.05 5.29 -11.80
C PHE A 33 0.71 4.66 -12.96
N LYS A 34 0.72 5.32 -14.13
CA LYS A 34 1.46 4.87 -15.29
C LYS A 34 2.95 4.76 -14.94
N ASP A 35 3.58 3.70 -15.42
CA ASP A 35 5.01 3.41 -15.21
C ASP A 35 5.40 3.02 -13.77
N GLY A 36 4.42 2.68 -12.92
CA GLY A 36 4.67 2.10 -11.60
C GLY A 36 5.37 3.08 -10.65
N PRO A 37 4.76 4.24 -10.34
CA PRO A 37 5.40 5.29 -9.58
C PRO A 37 5.75 4.83 -8.16
N THR A 38 6.81 5.41 -7.61
CA THR A 38 7.09 5.31 -6.18
C THR A 38 6.10 6.19 -5.44
N LEU A 39 5.10 5.54 -4.83
CA LEU A 39 4.15 6.20 -3.95
C LEU A 39 4.90 6.57 -2.66
N THR A 40 5.10 7.87 -2.46
CA THR A 40 5.71 8.42 -1.26
C THR A 40 4.69 9.24 -0.51
N TYR A 41 4.55 8.97 0.77
CA TYR A 41 3.54 9.61 1.59
C TYR A 41 4.24 10.57 2.53
N LYS A 42 4.39 11.82 2.07
CA LYS A 42 4.92 12.89 2.91
C LYS A 42 3.78 13.59 3.64
N PRO A 43 3.82 13.69 4.97
CA PRO A 43 2.92 14.59 5.69
C PRO A 43 3.24 16.03 5.25
N SER A 44 2.22 16.78 4.85
CA SER A 44 2.35 18.21 4.53
C SER A 44 2.92 18.97 5.73
N SER A 45 4.12 19.55 5.57
CA SER A 45 4.88 20.26 6.62
C SER A 45 4.43 21.70 6.87
N SER A 46 3.38 22.22 6.22
CA SER A 46 2.80 23.50 6.59
C SER A 46 1.32 23.55 6.27
N PHE A 47 0.49 23.75 7.29
CA PHE A 47 -0.90 24.10 7.11
C PHE A 47 -1.04 25.60 7.27
N ASN A 48 -0.90 26.33 6.16
CA ASN A 48 -1.62 27.59 6.04
C ASN A 48 -3.07 27.22 5.70
N ALA A 49 -3.91 27.22 6.74
CA ALA A 49 -5.34 26.99 6.64
C ALA A 49 -6.00 28.14 5.86
N ASN A 50 -5.87 28.14 4.53
CA ASN A 50 -6.76 28.94 3.70
C ASN A 50 -8.15 28.32 3.76
N LYS A 51 -9.12 29.09 4.25
CA LYS A 51 -10.51 28.67 4.53
C LYS A 51 -11.33 28.27 3.28
N ASN A 52 -10.76 28.33 2.08
CA ASN A 52 -11.45 28.11 0.81
C ASN A 52 -11.04 26.83 0.06
N LYS A 53 -10.33 25.89 0.68
CA LYS A 53 -10.02 24.61 0.02
C LYS A 53 -11.23 23.69 0.01
N SER A 54 -11.47 23.07 -1.15
CA SER A 54 -12.58 22.13 -1.32
C SER A 54 -12.36 20.88 -0.48
N TRP A 55 -13.43 20.17 -0.09
CA TRP A 55 -13.30 19.01 0.80
C TRP A 55 -12.42 17.88 0.24
N TRP A 56 -12.32 17.77 -1.09
CA TRP A 56 -11.44 16.83 -1.80
C TRP A 56 -9.98 17.29 -1.92
N GLU A 57 -9.66 18.53 -1.52
CA GLU A 57 -8.29 19.08 -1.51
C GLU A 57 -7.64 19.00 -0.12
N LEU A 58 -8.36 18.48 0.88
CA LEU A 58 -7.79 18.26 2.21
C LEU A 58 -6.82 17.08 2.19
N ASP A 59 -5.59 17.34 2.64
CA ASP A 59 -4.61 16.30 2.96
C ASP A 59 -4.88 15.82 4.39
N ILE A 60 -5.55 14.66 4.48
CA ILE A 60 -5.97 14.04 5.76
C ILE A 60 -4.83 13.20 6.38
N VAL A 61 -3.79 12.94 5.60
CA VAL A 61 -2.65 12.07 5.91
C VAL A 61 -1.93 12.53 7.19
N GLY A 62 -1.90 11.68 8.21
CA GLY A 62 -1.18 11.91 9.46
C GLY A 62 -1.81 12.94 10.41
N ARG A 63 -3.04 13.38 10.14
CA ARG A 63 -3.79 14.32 11.00
C ARG A 63 -5.12 13.77 11.50
N ALA A 64 -5.65 12.76 10.81
CA ALA A 64 -6.85 12.04 11.22
C ALA A 64 -6.48 10.80 12.05
N PRO A 65 -7.46 10.17 12.72
CA PRO A 65 -7.20 8.96 13.48
C PRO A 65 -6.65 7.85 12.56
N ALA A 66 -5.92 6.88 13.13
CA ALA A 66 -5.23 5.83 12.37
C ALA A 66 -6.11 5.07 11.35
N TRP A 67 -7.43 4.98 11.60
CA TRP A 67 -8.37 4.36 10.65
C TRP A 67 -8.50 5.15 9.34
N ALA A 68 -8.37 6.48 9.38
CA ALA A 68 -8.48 7.33 8.21
C ALA A 68 -7.25 7.20 7.30
N ASP A 69 -6.07 7.07 7.89
CA ASP A 69 -4.84 6.76 7.16
C ASP A 69 -4.94 5.37 6.49
N MET A 70 -5.48 4.39 7.22
CA MET A 70 -5.75 3.05 6.68
C MET A 70 -6.78 3.05 5.55
N ALA A 71 -7.85 3.85 5.67
CA ALA A 71 -8.84 4.01 4.61
C ALA A 71 -8.25 4.70 3.37
N ALA A 72 -7.41 5.71 3.57
CA ALA A 72 -6.69 6.39 2.50
C ALA A 72 -5.76 5.43 1.74
N VAL A 73 -5.00 4.61 2.47
CA VAL A 73 -4.13 3.58 1.87
C VAL A 73 -4.93 2.54 1.10
N LEU A 74 -6.05 2.07 1.66
CA LEU A 74 -6.94 1.13 0.98
C LEU A 74 -7.41 1.67 -0.37
N VAL A 75 -7.84 2.94 -0.43
CA VAL A 75 -8.27 3.60 -1.67
C VAL A 75 -7.12 3.66 -2.68
N VAL A 76 -5.95 4.10 -2.24
CA VAL A 76 -4.79 4.24 -3.14
C VAL A 76 -4.35 2.87 -3.66
N ASP A 77 -4.29 1.85 -2.81
CA ASP A 77 -3.95 0.48 -3.18
C ASP A 77 -4.95 -0.14 -4.16
N LEU A 78 -6.25 0.17 -4.00
CA LEU A 78 -7.30 -0.26 -4.93
C LEU A 78 -7.07 0.32 -6.33
N ILE A 79 -6.88 1.63 -6.44
CA ILE A 79 -6.70 2.29 -7.75
C ILE A 79 -5.37 1.86 -8.38
N TYR A 80 -4.31 1.72 -7.56
CA TYR A 80 -3.02 1.21 -8.01
C TYR A 80 -3.13 -0.19 -8.62
N GLN A 81 -3.80 -1.12 -7.94
CA GLN A 81 -3.92 -2.49 -8.44
C GLN A 81 -4.90 -2.60 -9.61
N GLU A 82 -5.95 -1.79 -9.65
CA GLU A 82 -6.86 -1.66 -10.81
C GLU A 82 -6.06 -1.28 -12.06
N MET A 83 -5.16 -0.31 -11.94
CA MET A 83 -4.24 0.08 -13.01
C MET A 83 -3.34 -1.06 -13.47
N ARG A 84 -2.71 -1.79 -12.54
CA ARG A 84 -1.90 -2.97 -12.88
C ARG A 84 -2.69 -4.04 -13.62
N VAL A 85 -3.98 -4.20 -13.32
CA VAL A 85 -4.86 -5.16 -14.02
C VAL A 85 -5.20 -4.65 -15.41
N LEU A 86 -5.54 -3.36 -15.56
CA LEU A 86 -5.84 -2.73 -16.85
C LEU A 86 -4.62 -2.78 -17.81
N GLU A 87 -3.42 -2.54 -17.29
CA GLU A 87 -2.16 -2.61 -18.04
C GLU A 87 -1.64 -4.05 -18.21
N LYS A 88 -2.38 -5.07 -17.75
CA LYS A 88 -2.01 -6.49 -17.81
C LYS A 88 -0.71 -6.84 -17.07
N HIS A 89 -0.26 -5.98 -16.16
CA HIS A 89 0.87 -6.22 -15.25
C HIS A 89 0.50 -7.13 -14.06
N SER A 90 -0.80 -7.31 -13.78
CA SER A 90 -1.27 -8.24 -12.75
C SER A 90 -2.59 -8.88 -13.15
N LYS A 91 -2.84 -10.10 -12.65
CA LYS A 91 -4.14 -10.80 -12.75
C LYS A 91 -4.85 -10.88 -11.40
N ILE A 92 -4.29 -10.26 -10.37
CA ILE A 92 -4.83 -10.30 -9.02
C ILE A 92 -5.90 -9.24 -8.90
N GLU A 93 -7.08 -9.65 -8.44
CA GLU A 93 -8.21 -8.77 -8.17
C GLU A 93 -7.79 -7.59 -7.26
N PRO A 94 -8.13 -6.33 -7.61
CA PRO A 94 -7.71 -5.14 -6.86
C PRO A 94 -8.05 -5.20 -5.37
N LEU A 95 -9.30 -5.53 -5.05
CA LEU A 95 -9.76 -5.62 -3.67
C LEU A 95 -9.00 -6.66 -2.87
N LYS A 96 -8.77 -7.83 -3.46
CA LYS A 96 -8.02 -8.91 -2.84
C LYS A 96 -6.59 -8.46 -2.52
N TRP A 97 -5.91 -7.81 -3.47
CA TRP A 97 -4.55 -7.33 -3.27
C TRP A 97 -4.47 -6.29 -2.15
N ALA A 98 -5.37 -5.30 -2.17
CA ALA A 98 -5.41 -4.23 -1.18
C ALA A 98 -5.71 -4.78 0.23
N MET A 99 -6.63 -5.75 0.34
CA MET A 99 -6.92 -6.46 1.60
C MET A 99 -5.70 -7.21 2.15
N TRP A 100 -4.93 -7.90 1.30
CA TRP A 100 -3.71 -8.58 1.74
C TRP A 100 -2.64 -7.59 2.22
N ARG A 101 -2.49 -6.46 1.53
CA ARG A 101 -1.57 -5.41 1.92
C ARG A 101 -1.96 -4.78 3.26
N MET A 102 -3.24 -4.48 3.46
CA MET A 102 -3.80 -4.03 4.73
C MET A 102 -3.57 -5.03 5.87
N TYR A 103 -3.81 -6.31 5.61
CA TYR A 103 -3.50 -7.37 6.57
C TYR A 103 -2.01 -7.36 6.96
N LEU A 104 -1.10 -7.24 5.99
CA LEU A 104 0.34 -7.18 6.28
C LEU A 104 0.73 -5.94 7.09
N ILE A 105 0.12 -4.78 6.80
CA ILE A 105 0.34 -3.55 7.57
C ILE A 105 0.02 -3.78 9.05
N THR A 106 -1.16 -4.33 9.33
CA THR A 106 -1.58 -4.64 10.70
C THR A 106 -0.76 -5.77 11.33
N LYS A 107 -0.34 -6.77 10.53
CA LYS A 107 0.39 -7.95 11.02
C LYS A 107 1.82 -7.62 11.42
N PHE A 108 2.47 -6.71 10.70
CA PHE A 108 3.83 -6.28 10.96
C PHE A 108 3.92 -4.98 11.77
N ASP A 109 2.77 -4.44 12.19
CA ASP A 109 2.68 -3.17 12.93
C ASP A 109 3.46 -2.04 12.22
N THR A 110 3.34 -2.00 10.90
CA THR A 110 4.01 -0.99 10.07
C THR A 110 3.15 0.25 9.96
N PRO A 111 3.74 1.43 9.70
CA PRO A 111 2.95 2.60 9.35
C PRO A 111 2.03 2.29 8.16
N ALA A 112 0.81 2.84 8.19
CA ALA A 112 -0.18 2.65 7.11
C ALA A 112 0.40 2.96 5.73
N PHE A 113 1.23 4.01 5.65
CA PHE A 113 1.80 4.52 4.42
C PHE A 113 3.16 3.93 4.01
N ILE A 114 3.43 2.70 4.41
CA ILE A 114 4.62 1.96 3.97
C ILE A 114 4.67 1.81 2.44
N SER A 115 5.85 1.96 1.83
CA SER A 115 6.00 1.79 0.39
C SER A 115 5.82 0.33 -0.06
N HIS A 116 5.67 0.09 -1.36
CA HIS A 116 5.57 -1.29 -1.86
C HIS A 116 6.89 -2.06 -1.70
N GLU A 117 8.01 -1.38 -1.92
CA GLU A 117 9.36 -1.94 -1.80
C GLU A 117 9.70 -2.30 -0.35
N GLU A 118 9.44 -1.40 0.61
CA GLU A 118 9.65 -1.69 2.03
C GLU A 118 8.78 -2.85 2.51
N MET A 119 7.53 -2.94 2.06
CA MET A 119 6.69 -4.09 2.40
C MET A 119 7.29 -5.41 1.86
N ARG A 120 7.89 -5.39 0.66
CA ARG A 120 8.59 -6.56 0.10
C ARG A 120 9.84 -6.90 0.91
N THR A 121 10.61 -5.93 1.37
CA THR A 121 11.79 -6.18 2.20
C THR A 121 11.41 -6.80 3.55
N ILE A 122 10.34 -6.31 4.19
CA ILE A 122 9.80 -6.90 5.42
C ILE A 122 9.35 -8.35 5.16
N CYS A 123 8.61 -8.60 4.08
CA CYS A 123 8.17 -9.94 3.73
C CYS A 123 9.34 -10.91 3.45
N THR A 124 10.41 -10.46 2.78
CA THR A 124 11.58 -11.30 2.53
C THR A 124 12.37 -11.58 3.81
N LYS A 125 12.54 -10.59 4.68
CA LYS A 125 13.14 -10.75 6.00
C LYS A 125 12.36 -11.75 6.86
N TRP A 126 11.05 -11.57 6.94
CA TRP A 126 10.16 -12.48 7.68
C TRP A 126 10.25 -13.92 7.16
N ARG A 127 10.26 -14.13 5.83
CA ARG A 127 10.43 -15.48 5.26
C ARG A 127 11.74 -16.15 5.68
N LYS A 128 12.85 -15.40 5.68
CA LYS A 128 14.16 -15.92 6.10
C LYS A 128 14.16 -16.32 7.58
N GLU A 129 13.59 -15.47 8.43
CA GLU A 129 13.44 -15.76 9.86
C GLU A 129 12.56 -16.99 10.12
N GLN A 130 11.47 -17.14 9.37
CA GLN A 130 10.60 -18.32 9.47
C GLN A 130 11.26 -19.59 8.98
N ALA A 131 12.07 -19.54 7.91
CA ALA A 131 12.83 -20.70 7.45
C ALA A 131 13.82 -21.17 8.54
N ALA A 132 14.57 -20.24 9.14
CA ALA A 132 15.50 -20.53 10.23
C ALA A 132 14.80 -21.09 11.49
N MET A 133 13.61 -20.58 11.83
CA MET A 133 12.80 -21.11 12.93
C MET A 133 12.29 -22.53 12.63
N ARG A 134 11.90 -22.83 11.39
CA ARG A 134 11.42 -24.15 10.95
C ARG A 134 12.52 -25.20 10.98
N GLU A 135 13.73 -24.87 10.55
CA GLU A 135 14.88 -25.78 10.66
C GLU A 135 15.15 -26.15 12.13
N LYS A 136 15.11 -25.16 13.02
CA LYS A 136 15.27 -25.38 14.48
C LYS A 136 14.13 -26.21 15.10
N SER A 137 12.90 -26.06 14.62
CA SER A 137 11.74 -26.78 15.17
C SER A 137 11.54 -28.16 14.55
N ALA A 138 11.99 -28.39 13.31
CA ALA A 138 12.07 -29.71 12.69
C ALA A 138 13.10 -30.60 13.42
N ALA A 139 14.21 -30.03 13.90
CA ALA A 139 15.16 -30.72 14.77
C ALA A 139 14.56 -31.12 16.13
N ASN A 140 13.51 -30.42 16.59
CA ASN A 140 12.87 -30.63 17.90
C ASN A 140 11.50 -31.36 17.82
N GLY A 141 11.14 -31.94 16.66
CA GLY A 141 10.01 -32.87 16.52
C GLY A 141 8.58 -32.31 16.70
N LYS A 142 8.39 -31.01 16.95
CA LYS A 142 7.07 -30.39 17.13
C LYS A 142 6.59 -29.67 15.87
N GLY A 143 6.08 -30.43 14.91
CA GLY A 143 5.43 -29.91 13.70
C GLY A 143 4.00 -29.44 13.94
N ALA A 144 3.80 -28.32 14.65
CA ALA A 144 2.48 -27.70 14.73
C ALA A 144 2.19 -26.88 13.45
N ARG A 145 1.11 -27.23 12.74
CA ARG A 145 0.58 -26.45 11.60
C ARG A 145 -0.03 -25.15 12.13
N ASP A 146 0.78 -24.10 12.27
CA ASP A 146 0.26 -22.80 12.68
C ASP A 146 -0.27 -22.02 11.45
N TYR A 147 -1.60 -21.98 11.36
CA TYR A 147 -2.38 -21.37 10.30
C TYR A 147 -2.10 -19.87 10.13
N ARG A 148 -1.63 -19.17 11.18
CA ARG A 148 -1.27 -17.75 11.10
C ARG A 148 -0.07 -17.54 10.17
N PHE A 149 0.88 -18.48 10.15
CA PHE A 149 2.02 -18.42 9.22
C PHE A 149 1.57 -18.61 7.76
N MET A 150 0.58 -19.47 7.51
CA MET A 150 0.09 -19.68 6.14
C MET A 150 -0.59 -18.42 5.59
N ALA A 151 -1.32 -17.70 6.42
CA ALA A 151 -1.93 -16.42 6.04
C ALA A 151 -0.88 -15.36 5.71
N THR A 152 0.13 -15.18 6.58
CA THR A 152 1.22 -14.21 6.34
C THR A 152 2.09 -14.58 5.13
N ALA A 153 2.40 -15.87 4.95
CA ALA A 153 3.14 -16.32 3.77
C ALA A 153 2.36 -16.08 2.47
N ARG A 154 1.06 -16.43 2.46
CA ARG A 154 0.17 -16.19 1.31
C ARG A 154 0.05 -14.70 1.00
N ALA A 155 -0.09 -13.87 2.03
CA ALA A 155 -0.16 -12.43 1.88
C ALA A 155 1.13 -11.89 1.22
N CYS A 156 2.29 -12.28 1.75
CA CYS A 156 3.58 -11.91 1.19
C CYS A 156 3.78 -12.40 -0.25
N ASP A 157 3.25 -13.56 -0.63
CA ASP A 157 3.31 -14.06 -2.01
C ASP A 157 2.41 -13.27 -2.97
N ILE A 158 1.23 -12.86 -2.51
CA ILE A 158 0.28 -12.12 -3.33
C ILE A 158 0.81 -10.71 -3.61
N ILE A 159 1.37 -10.02 -2.61
CA ILE A 159 1.90 -8.67 -2.83
C ILE A 159 3.19 -8.66 -3.66
N SER A 160 3.94 -9.77 -3.71
CA SER A 160 5.14 -9.87 -4.55
C SER A 160 4.85 -10.14 -6.03
N LYS A 161 3.59 -10.42 -6.39
CA LYS A 161 3.11 -10.67 -7.76
C LYS A 161 2.50 -9.42 -8.38
#